data_AF-K1SP90-F1
#
_entry.id   AF-K1SP90-F1
#
_cell.length_a   1.000
_cell.length_b   1.000
_cell.length_c   1.000
_cell.angle_alpha   90.00
_cell.angle_beta   90.00
_cell.angle_gamma   90.00
#
_symmetry.space_group_name_H-M   'P 1'
#
loop_
_entity.id
_entity.type
_entity.pdbx_description
1 polymer ?
#
loop_
_entity_poly.entity_id
_entity_poly.type
_entity_poly.pdbx_seq_one_letter_code
_entity_poly.pdbx_strand_id
1 'polypeptide(L)'
;HRTADLTLYADMARWRSSSASAPTAIHGLAWTTRPKAPPRQYKRGYFNDWPVLDNHKKSLYNRVDYWIDTHRPGRPLMIAAETFMQGIDRTVRRPFRVVPFFDPAPWGGQWMKEVCDLDRKRVNFGWCFDCVPEENSLLLKVDGELFEMPAQNLVYLRAQELLGAADRQRFG
;
A
#
# COMPACT_ATOMS: atom_id res chain seq x y z
N HIS A 1 -23.98 -6.17 -22.21
CA HIS A 1 -22.83 -6.26 -21.29
C HIS A 1 -23.29 -6.94 -20.02
N ARG A 2 -22.76 -8.12 -19.67
CA ARG A 2 -23.07 -8.75 -18.37
C ARG A 2 -22.25 -8.04 -17.29
N THR A 3 -22.92 -7.39 -16.36
CA THR A 3 -22.35 -6.93 -15.10
C THR A 3 -22.04 -8.16 -14.24
N ALA A 4 -20.89 -8.17 -13.56
CA ALA A 4 -20.59 -9.24 -12.60
C ALA A 4 -21.63 -9.21 -11.47
N ASP A 5 -22.04 -10.38 -10.99
CA ASP A 5 -22.96 -10.50 -9.85
C ASP A 5 -22.27 -10.15 -8.53
N LEU A 6 -20.94 -10.27 -8.48
CA LEU A 6 -20.10 -9.94 -7.33
C LEU A 6 -18.72 -9.48 -7.78
N THR A 7 -18.19 -8.42 -7.18
CA THR A 7 -16.87 -7.85 -7.46
C THR A 7 -15.99 -7.87 -6.21
N LEU A 8 -14.84 -8.53 -6.31
CA LEU A 8 -13.83 -8.57 -5.24
C LEU A 8 -12.56 -7.88 -5.72
N TYR A 9 -11.91 -7.12 -4.82
CA TYR A 9 -10.64 -6.45 -5.12
C TYR A 9 -9.55 -6.94 -4.16
N ALA A 10 -8.53 -7.60 -4.70
CA ALA A 10 -7.33 -8.00 -3.97
C ALA A 10 -6.33 -6.83 -3.92
N ASP A 11 -6.06 -6.37 -2.70
CA ASP A 11 -5.29 -5.16 -2.44
C ASP A 11 -3.94 -5.47 -1.78
N MET A 12 -2.94 -4.64 -2.08
CA MET A 12 -1.58 -4.78 -1.56
C MET A 12 -0.81 -3.46 -1.70
N ALA A 13 -0.11 -3.05 -0.63
CA ALA A 13 0.75 -1.88 -0.64
C ALA A 13 2.04 -2.13 -1.45
N ARG A 14 2.57 -1.06 -2.04
CA ARG A 14 3.70 -1.13 -2.98
C ARG A 14 4.98 -1.59 -2.32
N TRP A 15 5.26 -1.14 -1.08
CA TRP A 15 6.46 -1.54 -0.33
C TRP A 15 6.63 -3.06 -0.26
N ARG A 16 5.52 -3.79 -0.16
CA ARG A 16 5.56 -5.25 -0.09
C ARG A 16 5.93 -5.89 -1.43
N SER A 17 5.55 -5.24 -2.53
CA SER A 17 5.89 -5.67 -3.89
C SER A 17 7.31 -5.26 -4.30
N SER A 18 7.86 -4.21 -3.70
CA SER A 18 9.20 -3.67 -4.00
C SER A 18 10.29 -4.12 -3.00
N SER A 19 9.91 -4.65 -1.83
CA SER A 19 10.88 -5.11 -0.81
C SER A 19 11.81 -6.21 -1.31
N ALA A 20 13.02 -6.28 -0.76
CA ALA A 20 13.96 -7.37 -1.05
C ALA A 20 13.44 -8.78 -0.68
N SER A 21 12.39 -8.84 0.15
CA SER A 21 11.65 -10.05 0.53
C SER A 21 10.43 -10.34 -0.34
N ALA A 22 10.14 -9.50 -1.34
CA ALA A 22 9.02 -9.70 -2.24
C ALA A 22 9.16 -11.06 -2.96
N PRO A 23 8.07 -11.81 -3.14
CA PRO A 23 8.11 -13.05 -3.91
C PRO A 23 8.74 -12.80 -5.28
N THR A 24 9.65 -13.67 -5.71
CA THR A 24 10.32 -13.62 -7.03
C THR A 24 9.36 -13.71 -8.24
N ALA A 25 8.04 -13.78 -8.00
CA ALA A 25 6.99 -14.01 -8.99
C ALA A 25 6.01 -12.84 -9.14
N ILE A 26 6.39 -11.60 -8.79
CA ILE A 26 5.57 -10.43 -9.08
C ILE A 26 5.74 -10.05 -10.56
N HIS A 27 4.64 -10.07 -11.29
CA HIS A 27 4.59 -9.69 -12.70
C HIS A 27 4.08 -8.26 -12.84
N GLY A 28 4.72 -7.48 -13.70
CA GLY A 28 4.21 -6.18 -14.10
C GLY A 28 2.96 -6.31 -14.97
N LEU A 29 2.26 -5.19 -15.16
CA LEU A 29 1.04 -5.14 -15.99
C LEU A 29 1.34 -5.67 -17.40
N ALA A 30 0.50 -6.61 -17.86
CA ALA A 30 0.60 -7.26 -19.18
C ALA A 30 1.98 -7.93 -19.46
N TRP A 31 2.64 -8.46 -18.44
CA TRP A 31 3.95 -9.11 -18.56
C TRP A 31 3.90 -10.59 -18.21
N THR A 32 4.21 -11.45 -19.18
CA THR A 32 4.18 -12.93 -19.04
C THR A 32 5.55 -13.58 -19.02
N THR A 33 6.64 -12.80 -19.16
CA THR A 33 8.01 -13.33 -19.22
C THR A 33 8.81 -13.10 -17.94
N ARG A 34 9.89 -13.87 -17.76
CA ARG A 34 10.68 -13.93 -16.52
C ARG A 34 11.01 -12.56 -15.92
N PRO A 35 11.09 -12.46 -14.58
CA PRO A 35 11.35 -11.20 -13.88
C PRO A 35 12.66 -10.56 -14.36
N LYS A 36 12.63 -9.31 -14.83
CA LYS A 36 13.84 -8.50 -15.10
C LYS A 36 14.58 -8.18 -13.79
N ALA A 37 15.82 -7.71 -13.85
CA ALA A 37 16.54 -7.23 -12.66
C ALA A 37 15.67 -6.25 -11.82
N PRO A 38 15.65 -6.34 -10.48
CA PRO A 38 14.75 -5.59 -9.61
C PRO A 38 14.66 -4.07 -9.89
N PRO A 39 15.78 -3.36 -10.16
CA PRO A 39 15.72 -1.91 -10.46
C PRO A 39 14.92 -1.56 -11.72
N ARG A 40 14.90 -2.45 -12.72
CA ARG A 40 14.14 -2.23 -13.97
C ARG A 40 12.65 -2.45 -13.76
N GLN A 41 12.27 -3.40 -12.90
CA GLN A 41 10.88 -3.62 -12.55
C GLN A 41 10.32 -2.46 -11.76
N TYR A 42 11.06 -1.99 -10.74
CA TYR A 42 10.66 -0.84 -9.95
C TYR A 42 10.44 0.40 -10.82
N LYS A 43 11.40 0.74 -11.70
CA LYS A 43 11.25 1.89 -12.62
C LYS A 43 10.00 1.77 -13.51
N ARG A 44 9.74 0.58 -14.06
CA ARG A 44 8.53 0.36 -14.86
C ARG A 44 7.26 0.49 -14.02
N GLY A 45 7.24 -0.10 -12.82
CA GLY A 45 6.16 0.05 -11.87
C GLY A 45 5.84 1.52 -11.64
N TYR A 46 6.87 2.27 -11.27
CA TYR A 46 6.79 3.70 -10.99
C TYR A 46 6.29 4.55 -12.17
N PHE A 47 6.86 4.37 -13.37
CA PHE A 47 6.54 5.23 -14.51
C PHE A 47 5.32 4.79 -15.33
N ASN A 48 4.97 3.50 -15.32
CA ASN A 48 3.95 2.95 -16.22
C ASN A 48 2.85 2.21 -15.46
N ASP A 49 3.20 1.14 -14.75
CA ASP A 49 2.20 0.18 -14.29
C ASP A 49 1.35 0.78 -13.15
N TRP A 50 1.97 1.44 -12.16
CA TRP A 50 1.26 2.01 -11.02
C TRP A 50 0.32 3.14 -11.40
N PRO A 51 0.71 4.16 -12.20
CA PRO A 51 -0.24 5.20 -12.63
C PRO A 51 -1.48 4.62 -13.34
N VAL A 52 -1.31 3.59 -14.18
CA VAL A 52 -2.41 2.92 -14.88
C VAL A 52 -3.29 2.15 -13.90
N LEU A 53 -2.70 1.36 -13.00
CA LEU A 53 -3.41 0.56 -12.02
C LEU A 53 -4.14 1.42 -10.97
N ASP A 54 -3.54 2.53 -10.54
CA ASP A 54 -4.16 3.48 -9.63
C ASP A 54 -5.41 4.10 -10.25
N ASN A 55 -5.34 4.54 -11.51
CA ASN A 55 -6.49 5.08 -12.23
C ASN A 55 -7.58 4.03 -12.39
N HIS A 56 -7.21 2.78 -12.70
CA HIS A 56 -8.16 1.69 -12.75
C HIS A 56 -8.83 1.44 -11.38
N LYS A 57 -8.04 1.37 -10.29
CA LYS A 57 -8.54 1.21 -8.92
C LYS A 57 -9.52 2.31 -8.53
N LYS A 58 -9.20 3.58 -8.84
CA LYS A 58 -10.09 4.72 -8.58
C LYS A 58 -11.47 4.56 -9.22
N SER A 59 -11.55 3.93 -10.40
CA SER A 59 -12.82 3.65 -11.08
C SER A 59 -13.65 2.53 -10.43
N LEU A 60 -13.06 1.77 -9.50
CA LEU A 60 -13.66 0.58 -8.91
C LEU A 60 -14.18 0.79 -7.48
N TYR A 61 -13.79 1.84 -6.75
CA TYR A 61 -14.15 1.99 -5.33
C TYR A 61 -15.65 1.83 -5.05
N ASN A 62 -16.52 2.35 -5.92
CA ASN A 62 -17.98 2.29 -5.78
C ASN A 62 -18.62 1.03 -6.42
N ARG A 63 -17.80 0.09 -6.88
CA ARG A 63 -18.23 -1.13 -7.58
C ARG A 63 -17.73 -2.42 -6.93
N VAL A 64 -16.80 -2.31 -5.98
CA VAL A 64 -16.27 -3.44 -5.23
C VAL A 64 -17.24 -3.76 -4.11
N ASP A 65 -17.60 -5.04 -3.98
CA ASP A 65 -18.42 -5.55 -2.89
C ASP A 65 -17.56 -5.98 -1.70
N TYR A 66 -16.37 -6.52 -1.97
CA TYR A 66 -15.43 -7.00 -0.96
C TYR A 66 -13.97 -6.64 -1.26
N TRP A 67 -13.27 -6.17 -0.23
CA TRP A 67 -11.84 -5.89 -0.27
C TRP A 67 -11.07 -7.04 0.38
N ILE A 68 -10.03 -7.51 -0.29
CA ILE A 68 -9.19 -8.61 0.16
C ILE A 68 -7.79 -8.08 0.46
N ASP A 69 -7.36 -8.19 1.71
CA ASP A 69 -5.98 -7.96 2.13
C ASP A 69 -5.13 -9.18 1.73
N THR A 70 -4.09 -8.93 0.93
CA THR A 70 -3.13 -9.97 0.50
C THR A 70 -1.72 -9.80 1.07
N HIS A 71 -1.57 -8.97 2.11
CA HIS A 71 -0.30 -8.66 2.80
C HIS A 71 0.29 -9.84 3.58
N ARG A 72 -0.41 -10.98 3.70
CA ARG A 72 0.13 -12.21 4.29
C ARG A 72 -0.07 -13.37 3.32
N PRO A 73 1.01 -13.99 2.77
CA PRO A 73 0.84 -15.08 1.83
C PRO A 73 0.14 -16.25 2.53
N GLY A 74 -0.87 -16.84 1.88
CA GLY A 74 -1.64 -17.95 2.44
C GLY A 74 -2.62 -17.58 3.57
N ARG A 75 -2.72 -16.30 3.97
CA ARG A 75 -3.69 -15.82 4.96
C ARG A 75 -4.35 -14.52 4.48
N PRO A 76 -5.14 -14.54 3.39
CA PRO A 76 -5.90 -13.38 2.98
C PRO A 76 -7.02 -13.08 3.98
N LEU A 77 -7.29 -11.80 4.23
CA LEU A 77 -8.45 -11.34 4.98
C LEU A 77 -9.41 -10.64 4.04
N MET A 78 -10.71 -10.71 4.31
CA MET A 78 -11.75 -10.10 3.49
C MET A 78 -12.67 -9.25 4.36
N ILE A 79 -13.01 -8.05 3.89
CA ILE A 79 -14.01 -7.18 4.52
C ILE A 79 -15.00 -6.66 3.47
N ALA A 80 -16.24 -6.41 3.89
CA ALA A 80 -17.23 -5.79 3.03
C ALA A 80 -16.83 -4.35 2.66
N ALA A 81 -17.27 -3.88 1.50
CA ALA A 81 -17.02 -2.52 1.04
C ALA A 81 -17.50 -1.44 2.01
N GLU A 82 -18.63 -1.67 2.69
CA GLU A 82 -19.11 -0.77 3.73
C GLU A 82 -18.12 -0.66 4.90
N THR A 83 -17.63 -1.80 5.41
CA THR A 83 -16.64 -1.83 6.49
C THR A 83 -15.35 -1.12 6.10
N PHE A 84 -14.91 -1.32 4.85
CA PHE A 84 -13.76 -0.61 4.28
C PHE A 84 -13.96 0.92 4.29
N MET A 85 -15.10 1.41 3.78
CA MET A 85 -15.42 2.84 3.74
C MET A 85 -15.55 3.44 5.15
N GLN A 86 -16.21 2.73 6.07
CA GLN A 86 -16.28 3.13 7.48
C GLN A 86 -14.88 3.24 8.10
N GLY A 87 -13.96 2.32 7.78
CA GLY A 87 -12.57 2.37 8.21
C GLY A 87 -11.83 3.60 7.70
N ILE A 88 -11.99 3.94 6.41
CA ILE A 88 -11.43 5.14 5.79
C ILE A 88 -11.94 6.42 6.47
N ASP A 89 -13.26 6.55 6.62
CA ASP A 89 -13.92 7.70 7.25
C ASP A 89 -13.50 7.91 8.69
N ARG A 90 -13.34 6.81 9.40
CA ARG A 90 -12.87 6.78 10.77
C ARG A 90 -11.41 7.15 10.90
N THR A 91 -10.58 6.82 9.92
CA THR A 91 -9.14 7.09 9.93
C THR A 91 -8.88 8.57 9.71
N VAL A 92 -9.53 9.20 8.73
CA VAL A 92 -9.28 10.62 8.40
C VAL A 92 -9.70 11.60 9.51
N ARG A 93 -10.57 11.19 10.44
CA ARG A 93 -11.11 12.05 11.51
C ARG A 93 -10.35 11.98 12.84
N ARG A 94 -9.21 11.29 12.88
CA ARG A 94 -8.39 11.15 14.11
C ARG A 94 -6.91 11.00 13.76
N PRO A 95 -6.01 11.19 14.74
CA PRO A 95 -4.60 10.84 14.55
C PRO A 95 -4.46 9.36 14.16
N PHE A 96 -3.65 9.10 13.14
CA PHE A 96 -3.30 7.76 12.69
C PHE A 96 -1.81 7.72 12.32
N ARG A 97 -1.28 6.51 12.17
CA ARG A 97 0.07 6.27 11.65
C ARG A 97 -0.02 5.22 10.55
N VAL A 98 0.79 5.38 9.52
CA VAL A 98 1.01 4.35 8.51
C VAL A 98 1.98 3.29 9.03
N VAL A 99 2.03 2.11 8.41
CA VAL A 99 3.03 1.10 8.72
C VAL A 99 4.35 1.54 8.07
N PRO A 100 5.38 1.90 8.86
CA PRO A 100 6.67 2.29 8.30
C PRO A 100 7.43 1.06 7.80
N PHE A 101 8.30 1.25 6.80
CA PHE A 101 9.29 0.24 6.44
C PHE A 101 10.68 0.84 6.32
N PHE A 102 11.69 -0.01 6.50
CA PHE A 102 13.08 0.38 6.65
C PHE A 102 13.97 -0.43 5.73
N ASP A 103 14.87 0.24 5.02
CA ASP A 103 15.78 -0.39 4.08
C ASP A 103 17.25 0.00 4.30
N PRO A 104 18.17 -0.94 4.02
CA PRO A 104 19.60 -0.66 4.06
C PRO A 104 20.02 0.31 2.96
N ALA A 105 21.09 1.06 3.19
CA ALA A 105 21.70 1.90 2.17
C ALA A 105 23.23 1.97 2.38
N PRO A 106 24.04 2.29 1.37
CA PRO A 106 25.50 2.39 1.53
C PRO A 106 25.95 3.40 2.60
N TRP A 107 25.13 4.42 2.85
CA TRP A 107 25.34 5.47 3.85
C TRP A 107 24.55 5.21 5.16
N GLY A 108 23.90 4.05 5.28
CA GLY A 108 23.11 3.68 6.45
C GLY A 108 23.95 3.39 7.68
N GLY A 109 23.37 3.65 8.85
CA GLY A 109 24.02 3.48 10.16
C GLY A 109 23.37 2.42 11.04
N GLN A 110 23.69 2.47 12.34
CA GLN A 110 23.18 1.53 13.36
C GLN A 110 22.05 2.13 14.21
N TRP A 111 21.92 3.46 14.27
CA TRP A 111 21.01 4.18 15.17
C TRP A 111 19.56 3.70 15.09
N MET A 112 19.02 3.48 13.88
CA MET A 112 17.63 3.01 13.72
C MET A 112 17.40 1.60 14.29
N LYS A 113 18.43 0.75 14.39
CA LYS A 113 18.29 -0.58 15.01
C LYS A 113 17.97 -0.47 16.50
N GLU A 114 18.55 0.52 17.16
CA GLU A 114 18.38 0.73 18.59
C GLU A 114 17.08 1.50 18.87
N VAL A 115 16.88 2.62 18.18
CA VAL A 115 15.76 3.52 18.45
C VAL A 115 14.43 3.01 17.91
N CYS A 116 14.43 2.31 16.77
CA CYS A 116 13.22 1.77 16.15
C CYS A 116 13.06 0.25 16.40
N ASP A 117 13.90 -0.34 17.25
CA ASP A 117 13.93 -1.79 17.56
C ASP A 117 13.92 -2.70 16.32
N LEU A 118 14.77 -2.36 15.34
CA LEU A 118 14.88 -3.12 14.08
C LEU A 118 15.84 -4.31 14.23
N ASP A 119 15.78 -5.23 13.27
CA ASP A 119 16.66 -6.41 13.25
C ASP A 119 18.14 -6.03 13.31
N ARG A 120 18.77 -6.35 14.46
CA ARG A 120 20.17 -6.06 14.73
C ARG A 120 21.13 -6.83 13.82
N LYS A 121 20.69 -7.93 13.19
CA LYS A 121 21.48 -8.75 12.27
C LYS A 121 21.64 -8.13 10.88
N ARG A 122 20.76 -7.21 10.47
CA ARG A 122 20.91 -6.47 9.20
C ARG A 122 22.21 -5.66 9.23
N VAL A 123 22.88 -5.41 8.10
CA VAL A 123 24.15 -4.66 8.10
C VAL A 123 23.95 -3.23 8.61
N ASN A 124 22.96 -2.54 8.08
CA ASN A 124 22.58 -1.18 8.48
C ASN A 124 21.13 -0.89 8.07
N PHE A 125 20.67 0.32 8.42
CA PHE A 125 19.50 0.94 7.84
C PHE A 125 19.85 2.38 7.43
N GLY A 126 19.43 2.78 6.24
CA GLY A 126 19.60 4.15 5.74
C GLY A 126 18.27 4.84 5.45
N TRP A 127 17.28 4.10 4.99
CA TRP A 127 15.97 4.65 4.67
C TRP A 127 14.94 4.28 5.74
N CYS A 128 14.12 5.27 6.10
CA CYS A 128 12.88 5.12 6.84
C CYS A 128 11.77 5.73 5.98
N PHE A 129 10.85 4.91 5.51
CA PHE A 129 9.68 5.35 4.79
C PHE A 129 8.52 5.39 5.77
N ASP A 130 8.31 6.56 6.35
CA ASP A 130 7.17 6.89 7.21
C ASP A 130 6.47 8.11 6.60
N CYS A 131 5.14 8.11 6.61
CA CYS A 131 4.31 9.13 5.96
C CYS A 131 4.51 9.29 4.44
N VAL A 132 4.71 8.19 3.71
CA VAL A 132 4.70 8.14 2.23
C VAL A 132 3.53 7.25 1.80
N PRO A 133 2.29 7.79 1.69
CA PRO A 133 1.08 6.99 1.47
C PRO A 133 1.13 6.08 0.23
N GLU A 134 1.88 6.49 -0.79
CA GLU A 134 2.08 5.73 -2.02
C GLU A 134 2.79 4.39 -1.76
N GLU A 135 3.70 4.38 -0.79
CA GLU A 135 4.50 3.22 -0.46
C GLU A 135 3.96 2.49 0.75
N ASN A 136 3.45 3.20 1.77
CA ASN A 136 3.03 2.61 3.05
C ASN A 136 1.63 1.97 3.02
N SER A 137 1.33 1.21 4.09
CA SER A 137 0.01 0.65 4.37
C SER A 137 -0.62 1.23 5.63
N LEU A 138 -1.92 0.95 5.82
CA LEU A 138 -2.71 1.20 7.02
C LEU A 138 -3.27 -0.11 7.54
N LEU A 139 -3.35 -0.23 8.86
CA LEU A 139 -3.98 -1.36 9.55
C LEU A 139 -5.34 -0.93 10.13
N LEU A 140 -6.39 -1.63 9.73
CA LEU A 140 -7.73 -1.51 10.29
C LEU A 140 -7.98 -2.69 11.22
N LYS A 141 -8.39 -2.43 12.46
CA LYS A 141 -8.85 -3.49 13.36
C LYS A 141 -10.33 -3.77 13.11
N VAL A 142 -10.64 -4.95 12.57
CA VAL A 142 -12.00 -5.40 12.24
C VAL A 142 -12.21 -6.76 12.89
N ASP A 143 -13.22 -6.87 13.76
CA ASP A 143 -13.55 -8.12 14.48
C ASP A 143 -12.36 -8.80 15.16
N GLY A 144 -11.44 -8.00 15.71
CA GLY A 144 -10.24 -8.49 16.39
C GLY A 144 -9.04 -8.77 15.48
N GLU A 145 -9.24 -8.85 14.16
CA GLU A 145 -8.18 -9.04 13.17
C GLU A 145 -7.65 -7.70 12.64
N LEU A 146 -6.40 -7.71 12.17
CA LEU A 146 -5.76 -6.55 11.53
C LEU A 146 -5.80 -6.73 10.01
N PHE A 147 -6.67 -5.96 9.35
CA PHE A 147 -6.77 -5.86 7.91
C PHE A 147 -5.81 -4.79 7.39
N GLU A 148 -4.91 -5.15 6.49
CA GLU A 148 -3.92 -4.25 5.91
C GLU A 148 -4.31 -3.79 4.50
N MET A 149 -4.21 -2.48 4.25
CA MET A 149 -4.50 -1.88 2.94
C MET A 149 -3.46 -0.80 2.59
N PRO A 150 -3.25 -0.45 1.31
CA PRO A 150 -2.45 0.72 0.93
C PRO A 150 -2.94 1.99 1.61
N ALA A 151 -2.03 2.78 2.17
CA ALA A 151 -2.35 4.07 2.77
C ALA A 151 -2.90 5.05 1.71
N GLN A 152 -2.47 4.89 0.45
CA GLN A 152 -2.98 5.65 -0.69
C GLN A 152 -4.51 5.61 -0.86
N ASN A 153 -5.18 4.56 -0.36
CA ASN A 153 -6.65 4.48 -0.39
C ASN A 153 -7.28 5.66 0.36
N LEU A 154 -6.69 6.07 1.48
CA LEU A 154 -7.13 7.21 2.27
C LEU A 154 -7.00 8.51 1.47
N VAL A 155 -5.88 8.70 0.79
CA VAL A 155 -5.63 9.87 -0.07
C VAL A 155 -6.65 9.91 -1.21
N TYR A 156 -6.87 8.80 -1.92
CA TYR A 156 -7.81 8.77 -3.04
C TYR A 156 -9.26 9.03 -2.65
N LEU A 157 -9.68 8.56 -1.46
CA LEU A 157 -11.07 8.65 -1.02
C LEU A 157 -11.36 9.91 -0.22
N ARG A 158 -10.38 10.44 0.51
CA ARG A 158 -10.55 11.54 1.49
C ARG A 158 -9.43 12.57 1.42
N ALA A 159 -8.93 12.88 0.22
CA ALA A 159 -7.87 13.88 0.01
C ALA A 159 -8.16 15.22 0.69
N GLN A 160 -9.40 15.71 0.57
CA GLN A 160 -9.77 17.02 1.11
C GLN A 160 -9.82 17.02 2.63
N GLU A 161 -10.37 15.98 3.24
CA GLU A 161 -10.44 15.84 4.69
C GLU A 161 -9.06 15.59 5.29
N LEU A 162 -8.18 14.92 4.54
CA LEU A 162 -6.81 14.61 4.95
C LEU A 162 -5.87 15.81 4.84
N LEU A 163 -5.89 16.52 3.71
CA LEU A 163 -4.95 17.60 3.39
C LEU A 163 -5.52 18.99 3.68
N GLY A 164 -6.85 19.11 3.76
CA GLY A 164 -7.52 20.41 3.75
C GLY A 164 -7.75 20.94 2.33
N ALA A 165 -8.73 21.83 2.18
CA ALA A 165 -9.14 22.35 0.88
C ALA A 165 -8.02 23.15 0.18
N ALA A 166 -7.25 23.93 0.94
CA ALA A 166 -6.18 24.77 0.39
C ALA A 166 -5.04 23.95 -0.21
N ASP A 167 -4.58 22.92 0.51
CA ASP A 167 -3.46 22.09 0.05
C ASP A 167 -3.88 21.17 -1.10
N ARG A 168 -5.11 20.63 -1.06
CA ARG A 168 -5.67 19.89 -2.20
C ARG A 168 -5.71 20.75 -3.46
N GLN A 169 -6.16 22.00 -3.39
CA GLN A 169 -6.20 22.88 -4.57
C GLN A 169 -4.79 23.19 -5.10
N ARG A 170 -3.81 23.32 -4.21
CA ARG A 170 -2.45 23.72 -4.57
C ARG A 170 -1.60 22.57 -5.10
N PHE A 171 -1.80 21.35 -4.60
CA PHE A 171 -0.92 20.21 -4.83
C PHE A 171 -1.62 18.97 -5.43
N GLY A 172 -2.95 18.95 -5.52
CA GLY A 172 -3.74 17.87 -6.12
C GLY A 172 -4.75 17.23 -5.18
#